data_AF-A0A1J5MNQ9-F1
#
_entry.id   AF-A0A1J5MNQ9-F1
#
_cell.length_a   1.000
_cell.length_b   1.000
_cell.length_c   1.000
_cell.angle_alpha   90.00
_cell.angle_beta   90.00
_cell.angle_gamma   90.00
#
_symmetry.space_group_name_H-M   'P 1'
#
loop_
_entity.id
_entity.type
_entity.pdbx_description
1 polymer ?
#
loop_
_entity_poly.entity_id
_entity_poly.type
_entity_poly.pdbx_seq_one_letter_code
_entity_poly.pdbx_strand_id
1 'polypeptide(L)'
;MSHESVQNYYGEVLQGSGDLQTNACCTPDDIPDHVKEVLSQVHDEVLMRYYGCGLIAPEALEGARILDLGCGAGRDVYALSKMVGPQGRVVGVDMTPAQLDVARRHQAYHAEVFGHDTSNVEFHHGFIETLQDLDLEPGSFDIIVSNCVINLATDKAAVLRGAYHLLKEGGEMYFSDVYADRRVPEAMARDEVLYGECLSGALYWNDFLSLAKGAGFIDPRMVTARPLTIENPKLEARVAPLKFLSATYRLFKLPKLESDCEDYGQAVIYKGTIPHAPHALQLDDHHVIETGKVFAVCGNTWMMLKDTRLAPHFDFIGGFSNHYGVFEGCGGNSPFNAFDTEGAATSCC
;
A
#
# COMPACT_ATOMS: atom_id res chain seq x y z
N MET A 1 -19.10 -9.75 -11.79
CA MET A 1 -19.03 -8.52 -12.60
C MET A 1 -17.97 -8.73 -13.67
N SER A 2 -18.14 -8.19 -14.88
CA SER A 2 -17.16 -8.33 -15.99
C SER A 2 -16.21 -7.13 -16.02
N HIS A 3 -14.98 -7.34 -16.53
CA HIS A 3 -14.02 -6.25 -16.75
C HIS A 3 -14.59 -5.10 -17.61
N GLU A 4 -15.48 -5.41 -18.55
CA GLU A 4 -16.15 -4.44 -19.42
C GLU A 4 -16.98 -3.42 -18.62
N SER A 5 -17.66 -3.84 -17.54
CA SER A 5 -18.43 -2.92 -16.69
C SER A 5 -17.52 -1.92 -15.97
N VAL A 6 -16.35 -2.38 -15.48
CA VAL A 6 -15.35 -1.53 -14.82
C VAL A 6 -14.70 -0.57 -15.83
N GLN A 7 -14.32 -1.08 -17.00
CA GLN A 7 -13.75 -0.27 -18.09
C GLN A 7 -14.71 0.83 -18.54
N ASN A 8 -15.99 0.52 -18.71
CA ASN A 8 -16.98 1.52 -19.11
C ASN A 8 -17.21 2.55 -18.00
N TYR A 9 -17.26 2.13 -16.73
CA TYR A 9 -17.45 3.06 -15.61
C TYR A 9 -16.30 4.09 -15.51
N TYR A 10 -15.05 3.63 -15.55
CA TYR A 10 -13.86 4.51 -15.44
C TYR A 10 -13.41 5.15 -16.76
N GLY A 11 -13.87 4.62 -17.90
CA GLY A 11 -13.54 5.10 -19.24
C GLY A 11 -14.57 6.07 -19.84
N GLU A 12 -15.85 5.91 -19.50
CA GLU A 12 -16.95 6.66 -20.13
C GLU A 12 -17.88 7.37 -19.13
N VAL A 13 -18.10 6.79 -17.94
CA VAL A 13 -19.10 7.32 -16.98
C VAL A 13 -18.52 8.40 -16.08
N LEU A 14 -17.32 8.20 -15.52
CA LEU A 14 -16.65 9.20 -14.70
C LEU A 14 -16.00 10.27 -15.59
N GLN A 15 -16.29 11.54 -15.33
CA GLN A 15 -15.66 12.69 -16.01
C GLN A 15 -14.75 13.51 -15.08
N GLY A 16 -14.83 13.29 -13.76
CA GLY A 16 -13.89 13.83 -12.77
C GLY A 16 -14.12 13.31 -11.35
N SER A 17 -13.25 13.70 -10.40
CA SER A 17 -13.33 13.27 -8.99
C SER A 17 -14.57 13.76 -8.23
N GLY A 18 -15.24 14.80 -8.73
CA GLY A 18 -16.49 15.31 -8.17
C GLY A 18 -17.73 14.43 -8.43
N ASP A 19 -17.61 13.41 -9.28
CA ASP A 19 -18.71 12.49 -9.60
C ASP A 19 -18.84 11.35 -8.57
N LEU A 20 -17.88 11.21 -7.66
CA LEU A 20 -17.85 10.18 -6.62
C LEU A 20 -18.85 10.48 -5.49
N GLN A 21 -19.61 9.48 -5.06
CA GLN A 21 -20.67 9.64 -4.04
C GLN A 21 -20.24 9.29 -2.61
N THR A 22 -18.95 9.05 -2.43
CA THR A 22 -18.34 8.68 -1.15
C THR A 22 -17.08 9.52 -0.93
N ASN A 23 -16.71 9.75 0.34
CA ASN A 23 -15.38 10.28 0.65
C ASN A 23 -14.30 9.18 0.68
N ALA A 24 -14.58 8.05 0.01
CA ALA A 24 -13.58 7.06 -0.36
C ALA A 24 -12.34 7.76 -0.92
N CYS A 25 -12.56 8.78 -1.77
CA CYS A 25 -11.52 9.60 -2.37
C CYS A 25 -11.28 10.92 -1.64
N CYS A 26 -10.76 10.82 -0.41
CA CYS A 26 -10.68 11.90 0.58
C CYS A 26 -10.03 13.23 0.18
N THR A 27 -10.29 14.20 1.07
CA THR A 27 -10.09 15.64 1.02
C THR A 27 -8.66 16.11 0.67
N PRO A 28 -8.49 17.18 -0.14
CA PRO A 28 -7.19 17.73 -0.56
C PRO A 28 -6.23 18.19 0.56
N ASP A 29 -6.73 18.40 1.77
CA ASP A 29 -6.01 19.11 2.84
C ASP A 29 -4.89 18.28 3.51
N ASP A 30 -4.86 16.95 3.33
CA ASP A 30 -3.91 16.05 4.01
C ASP A 30 -2.66 15.69 3.17
N ILE A 31 -2.52 16.23 1.95
CA ILE A 31 -1.36 15.91 1.09
C ILE A 31 -0.11 16.65 1.59
N PRO A 32 1.02 15.99 1.87
CA PRO A 32 2.27 16.65 2.26
C PRO A 32 2.76 17.66 1.22
N ASP A 33 3.38 18.75 1.65
CA ASP A 33 3.80 19.84 0.74
C ASP A 33 4.78 19.38 -0.34
N HIS A 34 5.70 18.48 -0.01
CA HIS A 34 6.64 17.92 -1.00
C HIS A 34 5.92 17.10 -2.08
N VAL A 35 4.82 16.42 -1.72
CA VAL A 35 3.98 15.70 -2.69
C VAL A 35 3.18 16.69 -3.54
N LYS A 36 2.65 17.77 -2.94
CA LYS A 36 1.97 18.84 -3.70
C LYS A 36 2.90 19.48 -4.74
N GLU A 37 4.16 19.73 -4.36
CA GLU A 37 5.17 20.26 -5.27
C GLU A 37 5.43 19.33 -6.45
N VAL A 38 5.55 18.02 -6.20
CA VAL A 38 5.70 17.01 -7.28
C VAL A 38 4.44 16.97 -8.16
N LEU A 39 3.25 16.91 -7.57
CA LEU A 39 2.00 16.86 -8.32
C LEU A 39 1.76 18.11 -9.16
N SER A 40 2.23 19.29 -8.72
CA SER A 40 2.11 20.53 -9.49
C SER A 40 2.94 20.56 -10.78
N GLN A 41 3.88 19.61 -10.93
CA GLN A 41 4.70 19.45 -12.13
C GLN A 41 4.14 18.36 -13.06
N VAL A 42 3.08 17.65 -12.67
CA VAL A 42 2.41 16.67 -13.52
C VAL A 42 1.48 17.40 -14.50
N HIS A 43 1.49 16.96 -15.76
CA HIS A 43 0.71 17.59 -16.83
C HIS A 43 -0.80 17.62 -16.49
N ASP A 44 -1.46 18.75 -16.74
CA ASP A 44 -2.86 18.99 -16.40
C ASP A 44 -3.82 17.91 -16.94
N GLU A 45 -3.64 17.48 -18.19
CA GLU A 45 -4.46 16.40 -18.80
C GLU A 45 -4.35 15.07 -18.04
N VAL A 46 -3.19 14.76 -17.47
CA VAL A 46 -2.99 13.56 -16.63
C VAL A 46 -3.68 13.74 -15.28
N LEU A 47 -3.54 14.92 -14.66
CA LEU A 47 -4.17 15.23 -13.38
C LEU A 47 -5.71 15.20 -13.44
N MET A 48 -6.29 15.71 -14.53
CA MET A 48 -7.74 15.77 -14.71
C MET A 48 -8.40 14.41 -14.86
N ARG A 49 -7.68 13.37 -15.28
CA ARG A 49 -8.20 12.01 -15.49
C ARG A 49 -7.94 11.06 -14.31
N TYR A 50 -7.72 11.61 -13.13
CA TYR A 50 -7.42 10.84 -11.93
C TYR A 50 -8.65 10.61 -11.05
N TYR A 51 -8.80 9.36 -10.60
CA TYR A 51 -9.94 8.92 -9.78
C TYR A 51 -9.53 8.32 -8.42
N GLY A 52 -8.24 8.35 -8.07
CA GLY A 52 -7.73 7.80 -6.80
C GLY A 52 -7.65 8.81 -5.65
N CYS A 53 -7.05 8.40 -4.53
CA CYS A 53 -7.02 9.14 -3.27
C CYS A 53 -5.59 9.52 -2.88
N GLY A 54 -5.20 10.81 -2.98
CA GLY A 54 -3.84 11.23 -2.60
C GLY A 54 -2.75 10.56 -3.47
N LEU A 55 -1.49 10.58 -3.03
CA LEU A 55 -0.40 9.82 -3.67
C LEU A 55 0.00 8.69 -2.72
N ILE A 56 0.05 7.46 -3.23
CA ILE A 56 0.51 6.31 -2.46
C ILE A 56 1.99 6.08 -2.74
N ALA A 57 2.82 6.51 -1.80
CA ALA A 57 4.27 6.50 -1.92
C ALA A 57 4.89 6.17 -0.55
N PRO A 58 5.59 5.04 -0.41
CA PRO A 58 6.35 4.78 0.82
C PRO A 58 7.64 5.60 0.86
N GLU A 59 8.37 5.50 1.96
CA GLU A 59 9.62 6.20 2.17
C GLU A 59 10.77 5.63 1.33
N ALA A 60 11.90 6.35 1.24
CA ALA A 60 13.15 5.87 0.65
C ALA A 60 12.99 5.31 -0.78
N LEU A 61 12.52 6.16 -1.71
CA LEU A 61 12.20 5.78 -3.09
C LEU A 61 13.36 5.97 -4.09
N GLU A 62 14.42 6.68 -3.70
CA GLU A 62 15.49 7.07 -4.63
C GLU A 62 16.12 5.84 -5.32
N GLY A 63 16.17 5.87 -6.65
CA GLY A 63 16.70 4.77 -7.46
C GLY A 63 15.83 3.51 -7.53
N ALA A 64 14.66 3.48 -6.88
CA ALA A 64 13.80 2.30 -6.86
C ALA A 64 13.18 2.00 -8.22
N ARG A 65 12.95 0.71 -8.49
CA ARG A 65 12.06 0.25 -9.55
C ARG A 65 10.67 -0.03 -8.99
N ILE A 66 9.69 0.76 -9.42
CA ILE A 66 8.31 0.74 -8.91
C ILE A 66 7.35 0.21 -9.97
N LEU A 67 6.39 -0.62 -9.56
CA LEU A 67 5.22 -0.99 -10.36
C LEU A 67 3.96 -0.37 -9.75
N ASP A 68 3.18 0.35 -10.56
CA ASP A 68 1.88 0.88 -10.20
C ASP A 68 0.77 0.04 -10.84
N LEU A 69 -0.05 -0.59 -9.99
CA LEU A 69 -1.18 -1.43 -10.40
C LEU A 69 -2.45 -0.57 -10.51
N GLY A 70 -3.01 -0.49 -11.72
CA GLY A 70 -4.18 0.34 -12.02
C GLY A 70 -3.81 1.82 -12.21
N CYS A 71 -2.78 2.08 -13.03
CA CYS A 71 -2.15 3.39 -13.10
C CYS A 71 -2.99 4.49 -13.79
N GLY A 72 -4.07 4.13 -14.49
CA GLY A 72 -4.92 5.06 -15.24
C GLY A 72 -4.12 5.93 -16.22
N ALA A 73 -4.35 7.25 -16.19
CA ALA A 73 -3.62 8.22 -17.01
C ALA A 73 -2.17 8.46 -16.55
N GLY A 74 -1.71 7.79 -15.48
CA GLY A 74 -0.32 7.81 -15.03
C GLY A 74 0.03 8.90 -14.02
N ARG A 75 -0.93 9.53 -13.33
CA ARG A 75 -0.65 10.56 -12.31
C ARG A 75 0.37 10.07 -11.29
N ASP A 76 0.10 8.92 -10.67
CA ASP A 76 0.93 8.38 -9.60
C ASP A 76 2.26 7.87 -10.19
N VAL A 77 2.25 7.28 -11.39
CA VAL A 77 3.46 6.91 -12.15
C VAL A 77 4.40 8.10 -12.38
N TYR A 78 3.87 9.25 -12.81
CA TYR A 78 4.68 10.44 -13.05
C TYR A 78 5.16 11.12 -11.77
N ALA A 79 4.31 11.16 -10.74
CA ALA A 79 4.73 11.65 -9.43
C ALA A 79 5.88 10.80 -8.87
N LEU A 80 5.73 9.47 -8.91
CA LEU A 80 6.77 8.53 -8.49
C LEU A 80 8.01 8.62 -9.35
N SER A 81 7.90 8.84 -10.66
CA SER A 81 9.03 9.07 -11.57
C SER A 81 9.93 10.21 -11.10
N LYS A 82 9.34 11.32 -10.65
CA LYS A 82 10.08 12.44 -10.05
C LYS A 82 10.73 12.05 -8.73
N MET A 83 10.04 11.30 -7.87
CA MET A 83 10.51 10.92 -6.54
C MET A 83 11.63 9.87 -6.56
N VAL A 84 11.60 8.92 -7.49
CA VAL A 84 12.68 7.93 -7.66
C VAL A 84 13.91 8.50 -8.34
N GLY A 85 13.77 9.64 -9.01
CA GLY A 85 14.85 10.32 -9.74
C GLY A 85 15.28 9.59 -11.04
N PRO A 86 16.29 10.12 -11.74
CA PRO A 86 16.66 9.66 -13.09
C PRO A 86 17.23 8.25 -13.16
N GLN A 87 17.69 7.70 -12.03
CA GLN A 87 18.21 6.32 -11.94
C GLN A 87 17.12 5.30 -11.58
N GLY A 88 15.99 5.75 -11.04
CA GLY A 88 14.84 4.90 -10.77
C GLY A 88 13.99 4.66 -12.02
N ARG A 89 13.03 3.74 -11.92
CA ARG A 89 12.14 3.39 -13.02
C ARG A 89 10.73 3.14 -12.49
N VAL A 90 9.72 3.61 -13.20
CA VAL A 90 8.32 3.39 -12.80
C VAL A 90 7.55 2.75 -13.94
N VAL A 91 6.87 1.64 -13.66
CA VAL A 91 6.08 0.89 -14.64
C VAL A 91 4.62 0.98 -14.22
N GLY A 92 3.73 1.41 -15.10
CA GLY A 92 2.29 1.40 -14.86
C GLY A 92 1.60 0.27 -15.63
N VAL A 93 0.64 -0.39 -15.00
CA VAL A 93 -0.26 -1.37 -15.65
C VAL A 93 -1.69 -0.87 -15.53
N ASP A 94 -2.40 -0.79 -16.65
CA ASP A 94 -3.84 -0.49 -16.66
C ASP A 94 -4.58 -1.31 -17.72
N MET A 95 -5.85 -1.59 -17.48
CA MET A 95 -6.70 -2.34 -18.41
C MET A 95 -7.35 -1.45 -19.48
N THR A 96 -7.28 -0.11 -19.34
CA THR A 96 -8.06 0.86 -20.11
C THR A 96 -7.20 1.57 -21.17
N PRO A 97 -7.36 1.24 -22.47
CA PRO A 97 -6.52 1.82 -23.53
C PRO A 97 -6.58 3.35 -23.59
N ALA A 98 -7.78 3.94 -23.42
CA ALA A 98 -7.97 5.38 -23.47
C ALA A 98 -7.23 6.14 -22.34
N GLN A 99 -6.99 5.50 -21.21
CA GLN A 99 -6.19 6.07 -20.11
C GLN A 99 -4.70 5.95 -20.42
N LEU A 100 -4.26 4.78 -20.89
CA LEU A 100 -2.87 4.56 -21.29
C LEU A 100 -2.42 5.44 -22.46
N ASP A 101 -3.31 5.78 -23.38
CA ASP A 101 -3.02 6.72 -24.47
C ASP A 101 -2.69 8.12 -23.94
N VAL A 102 -3.42 8.57 -22.91
CA VAL A 102 -3.12 9.84 -22.21
C VAL A 102 -1.83 9.75 -21.41
N ALA A 103 -1.57 8.62 -20.75
CA ALA A 103 -0.31 8.41 -20.08
C ALA A 103 0.86 8.51 -21.08
N ARG A 104 0.87 7.68 -22.13
CA ARG A 104 1.97 7.58 -23.09
C ARG A 104 2.29 8.89 -23.81
N ARG A 105 1.29 9.69 -24.20
CA ARG A 105 1.53 10.97 -24.92
C ARG A 105 2.30 12.00 -24.09
N HIS A 106 2.29 11.89 -22.76
CA HIS A 106 2.93 12.84 -21.85
C HIS A 106 4.29 12.39 -21.31
N GLN A 107 4.84 11.26 -21.78
CA GLN A 107 6.14 10.76 -21.31
C GLN A 107 7.29 11.75 -21.56
N ALA A 108 7.34 12.34 -22.76
CA ALA A 108 8.39 13.30 -23.12
C ALA A 108 8.30 14.59 -22.28
N TYR A 109 7.08 15.10 -22.07
CA TYR A 109 6.83 16.28 -21.24
C TYR A 109 7.39 16.10 -19.83
N HIS A 110 7.04 14.99 -19.17
CA HIS A 110 7.47 14.75 -17.79
C HIS A 110 8.99 14.50 -17.71
N ALA A 111 9.58 13.80 -18.69
CA ALA A 111 11.04 13.66 -18.73
C ALA A 111 11.74 15.03 -18.79
N GLU A 112 11.26 15.95 -19.64
CA GLU A 112 11.80 17.30 -19.76
C GLU A 112 11.63 18.11 -18.46
N VAL A 113 10.40 18.18 -17.92
CA VAL A 113 10.09 18.95 -16.70
C VAL A 113 10.86 18.41 -15.49
N PHE A 114 11.05 17.10 -15.41
CA PHE A 114 11.78 16.49 -14.29
C PHE A 114 13.30 16.56 -14.44
N GLY A 115 13.81 16.94 -15.62
CA GLY A 115 15.23 17.02 -15.92
C GLY A 115 15.87 15.66 -16.18
N HIS A 116 15.11 14.70 -16.71
CA HIS A 116 15.61 13.38 -17.09
C HIS A 116 16.03 13.38 -18.56
N ASP A 117 17.20 12.81 -18.87
CA ASP A 117 17.68 12.69 -20.26
C ASP A 117 16.71 11.88 -21.14
N THR A 118 16.07 10.87 -20.55
CA THR A 118 15.03 10.04 -21.16
C THR A 118 13.93 9.74 -20.15
N SER A 119 12.73 9.44 -20.65
CA SER A 119 11.63 8.97 -19.80
C SER A 119 12.04 7.67 -19.09
N ASN A 120 11.96 7.67 -17.77
CA ASN A 120 12.14 6.49 -16.92
C ASN A 120 10.80 5.80 -16.58
N VAL A 121 9.72 6.15 -17.29
CA VAL A 121 8.41 5.50 -17.14
C VAL A 121 8.06 4.59 -18.31
N GLU A 122 7.31 3.52 -18.03
CA GLU A 122 6.76 2.59 -19.00
C GLU A 122 5.29 2.25 -18.66
N PHE A 123 4.48 1.95 -19.69
CA PHE A 123 3.06 1.68 -19.53
C PHE A 123 2.62 0.41 -20.28
N HIS A 124 2.15 -0.60 -19.55
CA HIS A 124 1.65 -1.86 -20.09
C HIS A 124 0.13 -1.88 -20.07
N HIS A 125 -0.46 -2.41 -21.15
CA HIS A 125 -1.87 -2.73 -21.20
C HIS A 125 -2.09 -4.15 -20.67
N GLY A 126 -2.93 -4.31 -19.65
CA GLY A 126 -3.12 -5.61 -19.03
C GLY A 126 -4.06 -5.59 -17.83
N PHE A 127 -4.37 -6.78 -17.32
CA PHE A 127 -5.13 -6.97 -16.09
C PHE A 127 -4.18 -7.22 -14.92
N ILE A 128 -4.51 -6.65 -13.76
CA ILE A 128 -3.70 -6.79 -12.55
C ILE A 128 -3.83 -8.19 -11.93
N GLU A 129 -4.83 -8.96 -12.34
CA GLU A 129 -5.02 -10.38 -11.98
C GLU A 129 -4.17 -11.33 -12.82
N THR A 130 -3.62 -10.87 -13.94
CA THR A 130 -2.87 -11.69 -14.90
C THR A 130 -1.48 -11.10 -15.16
N LEU A 131 -0.82 -10.60 -14.12
CA LEU A 131 0.51 -9.98 -14.23
C LEU A 131 1.57 -10.89 -14.85
N GLN A 132 1.42 -12.21 -14.72
CA GLN A 132 2.30 -13.20 -15.34
C GLN A 132 2.22 -13.24 -16.88
N ASP A 133 1.15 -12.68 -17.47
CA ASP A 133 0.98 -12.62 -18.92
C ASP A 133 1.65 -11.37 -19.53
N LEU A 134 2.12 -10.46 -18.68
CA LEU A 134 2.82 -9.24 -19.08
C LEU A 134 4.33 -9.51 -19.16
N ASP A 135 5.02 -8.75 -20.01
CA ASP A 135 6.49 -8.79 -20.14
C ASP A 135 7.17 -8.08 -18.96
N LEU A 136 6.97 -8.62 -17.76
CA LEU A 136 7.51 -8.13 -16.50
C LEU A 136 8.40 -9.20 -15.89
N GLU A 137 9.67 -8.86 -15.63
CA GLU A 137 10.64 -9.80 -15.09
C GLU A 137 10.29 -10.17 -13.63
N PRO A 138 10.22 -11.47 -13.28
CA PRO A 138 10.04 -11.91 -11.91
C PRO A 138 11.13 -11.40 -10.98
N GLY A 139 10.77 -11.01 -9.76
CA GLY A 139 11.75 -10.53 -8.78
C GLY A 139 12.50 -9.27 -9.20
N SER A 140 11.91 -8.40 -10.02
CA SER A 140 12.58 -7.21 -10.56
C SER A 140 12.17 -5.90 -9.89
N PHE A 141 11.07 -5.86 -9.15
CA PHE A 141 10.54 -4.64 -8.54
C PHE A 141 10.95 -4.50 -7.07
N ASP A 142 11.37 -3.29 -6.70
CA ASP A 142 11.65 -2.94 -5.29
C ASP A 142 10.35 -2.63 -4.54
N ILE A 143 9.40 -1.99 -5.24
CA ILE A 143 8.15 -1.50 -4.66
C ILE A 143 7.01 -1.77 -5.65
N ILE A 144 5.88 -2.26 -5.15
CA ILE A 144 4.62 -2.29 -5.89
C ILE A 144 3.64 -1.39 -5.16
N VAL A 145 3.06 -0.42 -5.86
CA VAL A 145 2.02 0.46 -5.33
C VAL A 145 0.69 0.21 -6.00
N SER A 146 -0.37 0.59 -5.31
CA SER A 146 -1.73 0.56 -5.83
C SER A 146 -2.64 1.45 -4.99
N ASN A 147 -3.63 2.07 -5.63
CA ASN A 147 -4.57 2.95 -4.94
C ASN A 147 -6.01 2.63 -5.34
N CYS A 148 -6.76 2.02 -4.43
CA CYS A 148 -8.21 1.74 -4.55
C CYS A 148 -8.65 0.89 -5.76
N VAL A 149 -7.75 0.08 -6.34
CA VAL A 149 -8.10 -0.78 -7.50
C VAL A 149 -8.17 -2.27 -7.19
N ILE A 150 -7.58 -2.75 -6.09
CA ILE A 150 -7.56 -4.20 -5.80
C ILE A 150 -8.98 -4.69 -5.48
N ASN A 151 -9.80 -3.85 -4.87
CA ASN A 151 -11.22 -4.14 -4.67
C ASN A 151 -12.03 -4.35 -5.95
N LEU A 152 -11.58 -3.76 -7.06
CA LEU A 152 -12.19 -3.93 -8.39
C LEU A 152 -11.72 -5.19 -9.10
N ALA A 153 -10.67 -5.86 -8.60
CA ALA A 153 -10.15 -7.09 -9.17
C ALA A 153 -11.12 -8.26 -8.95
N THR A 154 -11.27 -9.07 -9.99
CA THR A 154 -12.11 -10.27 -10.01
C THR A 154 -11.47 -11.44 -9.25
N ASP A 155 -10.14 -11.57 -9.32
CA ASP A 155 -9.33 -12.51 -8.52
C ASP A 155 -8.26 -11.74 -7.73
N LYS A 156 -8.65 -11.25 -6.55
CA LYS A 156 -7.75 -10.54 -5.61
C LYS A 156 -6.57 -11.39 -5.17
N ALA A 157 -6.74 -12.71 -5.07
CA ALA A 157 -5.68 -13.61 -4.66
C ALA A 157 -4.61 -13.72 -5.77
N ALA A 158 -5.03 -13.70 -7.04
CA ALA A 158 -4.11 -13.64 -8.17
C ALA A 158 -3.28 -12.35 -8.19
N VAL A 159 -3.90 -11.18 -7.91
CA VAL A 159 -3.18 -9.91 -7.79
C VAL A 159 -2.06 -10.01 -6.75
N LEU A 160 -2.38 -10.49 -5.53
CA LEU A 160 -1.41 -10.62 -4.44
C LEU A 160 -0.30 -11.62 -4.79
N ARG A 161 -0.61 -12.76 -5.42
CA ARG A 161 0.39 -13.73 -5.88
C ARG A 161 1.30 -13.15 -6.97
N GLY A 162 0.72 -12.42 -7.93
CA GLY A 162 1.46 -11.75 -8.99
C GLY A 162 2.41 -10.69 -8.44
N ALA A 163 1.91 -9.86 -7.51
CA ALA A 163 2.73 -8.87 -6.81
C ALA A 163 3.88 -9.53 -6.03
N TYR A 164 3.61 -10.58 -5.26
CA TYR A 164 4.64 -11.34 -4.56
C TYR A 164 5.68 -11.94 -5.52
N HIS A 165 5.26 -12.42 -6.69
CA HIS A 165 6.17 -12.98 -7.70
C HIS A 165 7.11 -11.92 -8.30
N LEU A 166 6.57 -10.74 -8.60
CA LEU A 166 7.32 -9.64 -9.23
C LEU A 166 8.24 -8.87 -8.28
N LEU A 167 7.97 -8.87 -6.98
CA LEU A 167 8.84 -8.23 -5.97
C LEU A 167 10.19 -8.95 -5.83
N LYS A 168 11.27 -8.19 -5.69
CA LYS A 168 12.55 -8.68 -5.17
C LYS A 168 12.38 -9.24 -3.75
N GLU A 169 13.25 -10.15 -3.33
CA GLU A 169 13.39 -10.42 -1.89
C GLU A 169 13.82 -9.12 -1.18
N GLY A 170 13.12 -8.74 -0.12
CA GLY A 170 13.26 -7.44 0.54
C GLY A 170 12.44 -6.30 -0.08
N GLY A 171 11.75 -6.55 -1.20
CA GLY A 171 10.81 -5.60 -1.79
C GLY A 171 9.49 -5.52 -1.01
N GLU A 172 8.69 -4.49 -1.25
CA GLU A 172 7.39 -4.33 -0.58
C GLU A 172 6.25 -3.96 -1.53
N MET A 173 5.05 -4.43 -1.20
CA MET A 173 3.82 -3.91 -1.76
C MET A 173 3.24 -2.89 -0.78
N TYR A 174 3.10 -1.63 -1.19
CA TYR A 174 2.59 -0.53 -0.36
C TYR A 174 1.37 0.09 -1.05
N PHE A 175 0.19 -0.12 -0.48
CA PHE A 175 -1.05 0.20 -1.18
C PHE A 175 -2.17 0.63 -0.23
N SER A 176 -3.12 1.38 -0.75
CA SER A 176 -4.32 1.79 -0.01
C SER A 176 -5.57 1.23 -0.67
N ASP A 177 -6.49 0.72 0.15
CA ASP A 177 -7.79 0.25 -0.33
C ASP A 177 -8.87 0.37 0.76
N VAL A 178 -10.12 0.07 0.37
CA VAL A 178 -11.29 0.05 1.23
C VAL A 178 -11.49 -1.33 1.87
N TYR A 179 -11.73 -1.36 3.17
CA TYR A 179 -11.99 -2.60 3.90
C TYR A 179 -13.28 -2.49 4.69
N ALA A 180 -13.99 -3.61 4.80
CA ALA A 180 -15.20 -3.73 5.59
C ALA A 180 -14.92 -4.36 6.96
N ASP A 181 -15.69 -3.95 7.97
CA ASP A 181 -15.65 -4.55 9.32
C ASP A 181 -16.18 -5.99 9.36
N ARG A 182 -16.93 -6.40 8.32
CA ARG A 182 -17.52 -7.73 8.14
C ARG A 182 -17.69 -8.04 6.65
N ARG A 183 -17.98 -9.30 6.32
CA ARG A 183 -18.18 -9.75 4.93
C ARG A 183 -19.38 -9.05 4.31
N VAL A 184 -19.17 -8.47 3.12
CA VAL A 184 -20.23 -7.87 2.31
C VAL A 184 -21.18 -8.97 1.80
N PRO A 185 -22.50 -8.84 1.98
CA PRO A 185 -23.47 -9.82 1.47
C PRO A 185 -23.42 -9.94 -0.06
N GLU A 186 -23.53 -11.16 -0.58
CA GLU A 186 -23.45 -11.45 -2.02
C GLU A 186 -24.47 -10.64 -2.86
N ALA A 187 -25.65 -10.37 -2.30
CA ALA A 187 -26.67 -9.56 -2.95
C ALA A 187 -26.22 -8.12 -3.21
N MET A 188 -25.35 -7.55 -2.35
CA MET A 188 -24.77 -6.21 -2.55
C MET A 188 -23.59 -6.24 -3.52
N ALA A 189 -22.82 -7.35 -3.55
CA ALA A 189 -21.68 -7.54 -4.45
C ALA A 189 -22.07 -7.54 -5.96
N ARG A 190 -23.37 -7.68 -6.27
CA ARG A 190 -23.91 -7.63 -7.64
C ARG A 190 -24.43 -6.24 -8.04
N ASP A 191 -24.38 -5.26 -7.15
CA ASP A 191 -24.81 -3.89 -7.44
C ASP A 191 -23.69 -3.10 -8.13
N GLU A 192 -23.93 -2.68 -9.37
CA GLU A 192 -22.95 -1.99 -10.20
C GLU A 192 -22.52 -0.63 -9.62
N VAL A 193 -23.44 0.10 -8.99
CA VAL A 193 -23.14 1.42 -8.40
C VAL A 193 -22.27 1.25 -7.17
N LEU A 194 -22.63 0.34 -6.25
CA LEU A 194 -21.80 0.07 -5.06
C LEU A 194 -20.44 -0.55 -5.42
N TYR A 195 -20.36 -1.25 -6.55
CA TYR A 195 -19.10 -1.81 -7.03
C TYR A 195 -18.20 -0.73 -7.60
N GLY A 196 -18.74 0.18 -8.42
CA GLY A 196 -18.02 1.33 -8.97
C GLY A 196 -17.45 2.26 -7.89
N GLU A 197 -18.16 2.40 -6.76
CA GLU A 197 -17.71 3.14 -5.57
C GLU A 197 -16.74 2.35 -4.66
N CYS A 198 -16.23 1.19 -5.10
CA CYS A 198 -15.34 0.31 -4.34
C CYS A 198 -15.89 -0.20 -2.99
N LEU A 199 -17.21 -0.09 -2.74
CA LEU A 199 -17.83 -0.51 -1.49
C LEU A 199 -18.22 -1.99 -1.49
N SER A 200 -18.88 -2.45 -2.56
CA SER A 200 -19.41 -3.83 -2.59
C SER A 200 -18.33 -4.89 -2.85
N GLY A 201 -17.20 -4.47 -3.45
CA GLY A 201 -16.01 -5.30 -3.65
C GLY A 201 -15.06 -5.32 -2.45
N ALA A 202 -15.31 -4.50 -1.42
CA ALA A 202 -14.46 -4.38 -0.25
C ALA A 202 -14.36 -5.70 0.52
N LEU A 203 -13.12 -6.12 0.78
CA LEU A 203 -12.88 -7.30 1.59
C LEU A 203 -13.15 -7.03 3.07
N TYR A 204 -13.67 -8.05 3.76
CA TYR A 204 -13.53 -8.11 5.21
C TYR A 204 -12.04 -8.10 5.56
N TRP A 205 -11.62 -7.22 6.46
CA TRP A 205 -10.19 -7.00 6.75
C TRP A 205 -9.43 -8.29 7.10
N ASN A 206 -10.03 -9.22 7.84
CA ASN A 206 -9.34 -10.46 8.21
C ASN A 206 -9.31 -11.49 7.06
N ASP A 207 -10.27 -11.45 6.14
CA ASP A 207 -10.19 -12.25 4.90
C ASP A 207 -9.05 -11.73 4.01
N PHE A 208 -8.84 -10.40 3.95
CA PHE A 208 -7.68 -9.82 3.30
C PHE A 208 -6.36 -10.29 3.92
N LEU A 209 -6.21 -10.25 5.26
CA LEU A 209 -5.01 -10.75 5.92
C LEU A 209 -4.74 -12.22 5.60
N SER A 210 -5.79 -13.04 5.56
CA SER A 210 -5.70 -14.45 5.20
C SER A 210 -5.24 -14.64 3.75
N LEU A 211 -5.75 -13.83 2.82
CA LEU A 211 -5.35 -13.85 1.41
C LEU A 211 -3.89 -13.39 1.22
N ALA A 212 -3.48 -12.32 1.89
CA ALA A 212 -2.11 -11.81 1.84
C ALA A 212 -1.11 -12.86 2.35
N LYS A 213 -1.39 -13.47 3.50
CA LYS A 213 -0.59 -14.57 4.05
C LYS A 213 -0.57 -15.78 3.10
N GLY A 214 -1.72 -16.13 2.52
CA GLY A 214 -1.81 -17.20 1.52
C GLY A 214 -1.02 -16.94 0.22
N ALA A 215 -0.77 -15.68 -0.12
CA ALA A 215 0.08 -15.28 -1.25
C ALA A 215 1.58 -15.26 -0.91
N GLY A 216 1.95 -15.36 0.36
CA GLY A 216 3.34 -15.36 0.84
C GLY A 216 3.73 -14.13 1.68
N PHE A 217 2.84 -13.14 1.84
CA PHE A 217 3.08 -11.99 2.71
C PHE A 217 2.75 -12.34 4.17
N ILE A 218 3.73 -12.84 4.90
CA ILE A 218 3.53 -13.46 6.21
C ILE A 218 3.08 -12.48 7.30
N ASP A 219 3.57 -11.24 7.25
CA ASP A 219 3.28 -10.21 8.26
C ASP A 219 2.80 -8.90 7.60
N PRO A 220 1.51 -8.82 7.17
CA PRO A 220 0.91 -7.58 6.68
C PRO A 220 0.87 -6.48 7.76
N ARG A 221 1.40 -5.30 7.47
CA ARG A 221 1.39 -4.16 8.41
C ARG A 221 0.45 -3.05 7.95
N MET A 222 -0.47 -2.66 8.82
CA MET A 222 -1.33 -1.50 8.59
C MET A 222 -0.56 -0.23 8.94
N VAL A 223 -0.46 0.71 8.02
CA VAL A 223 0.33 1.95 8.19
C VAL A 223 -0.53 3.09 8.68
N THR A 224 -1.64 3.32 8.00
CA THR A 224 -2.64 4.32 8.37
C THR A 224 -4.03 3.79 8.08
N ALA A 225 -5.01 4.30 8.80
CA ALA A 225 -6.39 3.86 8.72
C ALA A 225 -7.32 5.04 9.02
N ARG A 226 -8.32 5.26 8.18
CA ARG A 226 -9.35 6.29 8.40
C ARG A 226 -10.75 5.74 8.14
N PRO A 227 -11.72 6.00 9.04
CA PRO A 227 -13.12 5.66 8.78
C PRO A 227 -13.62 6.33 7.50
N LEU A 228 -14.42 5.59 6.73
CA LEU A 228 -15.09 6.12 5.54
C LEU A 228 -16.52 6.51 5.87
N THR A 229 -16.94 7.67 5.36
CA THR A 229 -18.31 8.14 5.49
C THR A 229 -18.97 8.21 4.13
N ILE A 230 -20.21 7.73 4.05
CA ILE A 230 -20.98 7.71 2.81
C ILE A 230 -21.90 8.92 2.84
N GLU A 231 -21.58 9.93 2.05
CA GLU A 231 -22.31 11.21 2.07
C GLU A 231 -23.69 11.12 1.42
N ASN A 232 -23.95 10.07 0.63
CA ASN A 232 -25.27 9.77 0.10
C ASN A 232 -26.10 8.93 1.08
N PRO A 233 -27.15 9.48 1.72
CA PRO A 233 -27.94 8.75 2.71
C PRO A 233 -28.67 7.51 2.15
N LYS A 234 -28.97 7.51 0.85
CA LYS A 234 -29.57 6.34 0.18
C LYS A 234 -28.56 5.21 0.05
N LEU A 235 -27.31 5.52 -0.28
CA LEU A 235 -26.25 4.50 -0.35
C LEU A 235 -25.88 4.01 1.04
N GLU A 236 -25.76 4.92 2.01
CA GLU A 236 -25.49 4.59 3.41
C GLU A 236 -26.53 3.61 3.97
N ALA A 237 -27.81 3.88 3.76
CA ALA A 237 -28.89 3.00 4.19
C ALA A 237 -28.86 1.62 3.51
N ARG A 238 -28.33 1.53 2.28
CA ARG A 238 -28.24 0.28 1.53
C ARG A 238 -27.10 -0.62 2.01
N VAL A 239 -25.98 -0.03 2.45
CA VAL A 239 -24.82 -0.78 2.93
C VAL A 239 -24.83 -1.01 4.44
N ALA A 240 -25.69 -0.32 5.19
CA ALA A 240 -25.87 -0.56 6.61
C ALA A 240 -26.16 -2.07 6.89
N PRO A 241 -25.57 -2.67 7.94
CA PRO A 241 -24.79 -2.06 9.01
C PRO A 241 -23.26 -2.11 8.76
N LEU A 242 -22.80 -2.28 7.51
CA LEU A 242 -21.37 -2.34 7.18
C LEU A 242 -20.67 -1.04 7.58
N LYS A 243 -19.49 -1.17 8.17
CA LYS A 243 -18.56 -0.04 8.38
C LYS A 243 -17.37 -0.22 7.48
N PHE A 244 -16.97 0.87 6.83
CA PHE A 244 -15.86 0.88 5.90
C PHE A 244 -14.70 1.71 6.46
N LEU A 245 -13.49 1.29 6.12
CA LEU A 245 -12.26 1.95 6.49
C LEU A 245 -11.34 1.98 5.28
N SER A 246 -10.76 3.14 4.99
CA SER A 246 -9.66 3.24 4.03
C SER A 246 -8.37 3.00 4.81
N ALA A 247 -7.65 1.93 4.47
CA ALA A 247 -6.39 1.59 5.11
C ALA A 247 -5.28 1.52 4.07
N THR A 248 -4.11 1.97 4.49
CA THR A 248 -2.85 1.74 3.80
C THR A 248 -2.14 0.56 4.46
N TYR A 249 -1.77 -0.43 3.66
CA TYR A 249 -0.97 -1.57 4.11
C TYR A 249 0.40 -1.56 3.44
N ARG A 250 1.38 -2.10 4.16
CA ARG A 250 2.67 -2.49 3.59
C ARG A 250 2.90 -3.99 3.80
N LEU A 251 3.28 -4.67 2.73
CA LEU A 251 3.50 -6.11 2.68
C LEU A 251 4.91 -6.38 2.17
N PHE A 252 5.82 -6.79 3.06
CA PHE A 252 7.19 -7.13 2.67
C PHE A 252 7.29 -8.55 2.11
N LYS A 253 8.06 -8.71 1.04
CA LYS A 253 8.49 -10.01 0.55
C LYS A 253 9.75 -10.45 1.30
N LEU A 254 9.54 -11.06 2.45
CA LEU A 254 10.59 -11.60 3.30
C LEU A 254 10.18 -13.03 3.72
N PRO A 255 10.66 -14.08 3.03
CA PRO A 255 10.22 -15.46 3.27
C PRO A 255 10.54 -16.00 4.67
N LYS A 256 11.42 -15.31 5.42
CA LYS A 256 11.86 -15.68 6.77
C LYS A 256 11.03 -15.06 7.89
N LEU A 257 10.06 -14.19 7.57
CA LEU A 257 9.16 -13.65 8.58
C LEU A 257 8.34 -14.77 9.21
N GLU A 258 8.03 -14.59 10.49
CA GLU A 258 7.23 -15.50 11.28
C GLU A 258 5.79 -15.00 11.38
N SER A 259 4.84 -15.91 11.69
CA SER A 259 3.43 -15.55 11.84
C SER A 259 3.15 -14.66 13.05
N ASP A 260 3.98 -14.81 14.07
CA ASP A 260 3.90 -14.15 15.36
C ASP A 260 5.15 -13.28 15.56
N CYS A 261 5.05 -12.21 16.32
CA CYS A 261 6.19 -11.36 16.62
C CYS A 261 7.05 -12.00 17.71
N GLU A 262 8.20 -12.56 17.33
CA GLU A 262 9.13 -13.18 18.27
C GLU A 262 10.20 -12.20 18.77
N ASP A 263 10.60 -12.34 20.04
CA ASP A 263 11.64 -11.55 20.69
C ASP A 263 13.00 -12.25 20.67
N TYR A 264 13.98 -11.56 20.10
CA TYR A 264 15.38 -11.96 20.07
C TYR A 264 16.30 -10.95 20.79
N GLY A 265 15.75 -10.04 21.58
CA GLY A 265 16.48 -8.98 22.28
C GLY A 265 17.06 -7.93 21.33
N GLN A 266 16.36 -7.67 20.23
CA GLN A 266 16.81 -6.79 19.16
C GLN A 266 16.36 -5.35 19.38
N ALA A 267 17.19 -4.41 18.92
CA ALA A 267 16.83 -3.01 18.86
C ALA A 267 17.42 -2.36 17.61
N VAL A 268 16.84 -1.23 17.22
CA VAL A 268 17.28 -0.42 16.09
C VAL A 268 17.43 1.04 16.51
N ILE A 269 18.23 1.80 15.77
CA ILE A 269 18.34 3.25 15.90
C ILE A 269 18.11 3.84 14.51
N TYR A 270 17.06 4.65 14.36
CA TYR A 270 16.82 5.37 13.13
C TYR A 270 17.81 6.54 12.99
N LYS A 271 18.44 6.69 11.82
CA LYS A 271 19.47 7.71 11.56
C LYS A 271 18.91 9.06 11.16
N GLY A 272 17.61 9.17 10.88
CA GLY A 272 17.02 10.44 10.40
C GLY A 272 17.40 10.79 8.95
N THR A 273 17.87 9.81 8.16
CA THR A 273 18.45 10.05 6.82
C THR A 273 17.45 9.87 5.68
N ILE A 274 16.21 9.45 5.95
CA ILE A 274 15.17 9.39 4.92
C ILE A 274 14.64 10.81 4.66
N PRO A 275 14.63 11.28 3.40
CA PRO A 275 14.02 12.56 3.04
C PRO A 275 12.58 12.68 3.56
N HIS A 276 12.20 13.87 4.03
CA HIS A 276 10.87 14.17 4.60
C HIS A 276 10.49 13.42 5.89
N ALA A 277 11.37 12.56 6.42
CA ALA A 277 11.21 11.89 7.71
C ALA A 277 12.43 12.07 8.65
N PRO A 278 12.98 13.29 8.87
CA PRO A 278 14.24 13.46 9.61
C PRO A 278 14.12 13.21 11.11
N HIS A 279 12.91 13.28 11.69
CA HIS A 279 12.69 13.22 13.14
C HIS A 279 12.16 11.86 13.63
N ALA A 280 11.38 11.18 12.82
CA ALA A 280 10.89 9.84 13.10
C ALA A 280 10.50 9.15 11.80
N LEU A 281 10.63 7.82 11.75
CA LEU A 281 10.00 6.98 10.73
C LEU A 281 8.75 6.33 11.31
N GLN A 282 7.61 6.55 10.68
CA GLN A 282 6.40 5.76 10.92
C GLN A 282 6.45 4.53 10.00
N LEU A 283 6.91 3.39 10.52
CA LEU A 283 6.96 2.16 9.75
C LEU A 283 5.54 1.61 9.55
N ASP A 284 4.73 1.63 10.60
CA ASP A 284 3.33 1.20 10.61
C ASP A 284 2.56 1.91 11.73
N ASP A 285 1.33 1.50 12.03
CA ASP A 285 0.46 2.14 13.03
C ASP A 285 0.91 1.98 14.50
N HIS A 286 1.92 1.14 14.77
CA HIS A 286 2.45 0.90 16.12
C HIS A 286 3.98 1.06 16.24
N HIS A 287 4.69 1.26 15.12
CA HIS A 287 6.12 1.52 15.08
C HIS A 287 6.45 2.94 14.59
N VAL A 288 6.50 3.89 15.53
CA VAL A 288 7.04 5.25 15.31
C VAL A 288 8.43 5.34 15.92
N ILE A 289 9.46 5.31 15.06
CA ILE A 289 10.86 5.19 15.47
C ILE A 289 11.54 6.56 15.39
N GLU A 290 11.78 7.18 16.55
CA GLU A 290 12.43 8.49 16.66
C GLU A 290 13.93 8.43 16.29
N THR A 291 14.41 9.47 15.62
CA THR A 291 15.82 9.61 15.22
C THR A 291 16.75 9.61 16.42
N GLY A 292 17.79 8.77 16.37
CA GLY A 292 18.82 8.68 17.41
C GLY A 292 18.41 7.94 18.69
N LYS A 293 17.14 7.51 18.79
CA LYS A 293 16.63 6.76 19.94
C LYS A 293 16.77 5.26 19.69
N VAL A 294 17.25 4.53 20.71
CA VAL A 294 17.21 3.06 20.70
C VAL A 294 15.76 2.61 20.82
N PHE A 295 15.30 1.82 19.88
CA PHE A 295 13.93 1.32 19.80
C PHE A 295 13.94 -0.20 19.74
N ALA A 296 13.35 -0.86 20.73
CA ALA A 296 13.25 -2.32 20.77
C ALA A 296 12.29 -2.83 19.69
N VAL A 297 12.63 -3.94 19.03
CA VAL A 297 11.84 -4.50 17.93
C VAL A 297 11.80 -6.02 18.00
N CYS A 298 10.71 -6.61 17.50
CA CYS A 298 10.63 -8.04 17.25
C CYS A 298 11.48 -8.46 16.04
N GLY A 299 11.67 -9.77 15.88
CA GLY A 299 12.40 -10.38 14.77
C GLY A 299 11.89 -9.95 13.40
N ASN A 300 10.57 -9.92 13.21
CA ASN A 300 9.94 -9.48 11.97
C ASN A 300 10.28 -8.03 11.64
N THR A 301 10.04 -7.10 12.57
CA THR A 301 10.33 -5.68 12.37
C THR A 301 11.84 -5.46 12.12
N TRP A 302 12.72 -6.20 12.81
CA TRP A 302 14.15 -6.14 12.54
C TRP A 302 14.48 -6.54 11.09
N MET A 303 13.90 -7.63 10.56
CA MET A 303 14.09 -8.06 9.17
C MET A 303 13.50 -7.06 8.17
N MET A 304 12.30 -6.50 8.44
CA MET A 304 11.69 -5.46 7.60
C MET A 304 12.56 -4.21 7.48
N LEU A 305 13.35 -3.89 8.51
CA LEU A 305 14.28 -2.75 8.47
C LEU A 305 15.64 -3.15 7.89
N LYS A 306 16.15 -4.34 8.20
CA LYS A 306 17.51 -4.78 7.86
C LYS A 306 17.65 -5.37 6.46
N ASP A 307 16.66 -6.14 6.03
CA ASP A 307 16.75 -6.94 4.80
C ASP A 307 15.98 -6.27 3.65
N THR A 308 15.80 -4.96 3.73
CA THR A 308 15.09 -4.14 2.74
C THR A 308 15.87 -2.88 2.42
N ARG A 309 15.35 -2.05 1.51
CA ARG A 309 15.93 -0.74 1.17
C ARG A 309 16.05 0.22 2.36
N LEU A 310 15.38 -0.06 3.48
CA LEU A 310 15.42 0.78 4.68
C LEU A 310 16.74 0.63 5.45
N ALA A 311 17.49 -0.45 5.25
CA ALA A 311 18.66 -0.81 6.05
C ALA A 311 19.74 0.28 6.17
N PRO A 312 20.10 1.03 5.11
CA PRO A 312 21.08 2.11 5.21
C PRO A 312 20.71 3.21 6.22
N HIS A 313 19.42 3.33 6.54
CA HIS A 313 18.85 4.35 7.42
C HIS A 313 18.80 3.95 8.88
N PHE A 314 19.30 2.76 9.25
CA PHE A 314 19.26 2.23 10.60
C PHE A 314 20.61 1.72 11.08
N ASP A 315 20.83 1.80 12.39
CA ASP A 315 21.81 0.98 13.10
C ASP A 315 21.09 -0.14 13.83
N PHE A 316 21.73 -1.30 13.95
CA PHE A 316 21.11 -2.53 14.46
C PHE A 316 21.88 -3.06 15.67
N ILE A 317 21.15 -3.42 16.71
CA ILE A 317 21.67 -3.97 17.97
C ILE A 317 21.07 -5.37 18.16
N GLY A 318 21.92 -6.33 18.51
CA GLY A 318 21.52 -7.73 18.72
C GLY A 318 21.49 -8.57 17.44
N GLY A 319 20.86 -9.74 17.55
CA GLY A 319 20.74 -10.74 16.47
C GLY A 319 19.94 -11.95 16.93
N PHE A 320 19.77 -12.94 16.06
CA PHE A 320 18.88 -14.09 16.29
C PHE A 320 19.49 -15.24 17.12
N SER A 321 20.55 -14.99 17.89
CA SER A 321 21.26 -16.06 18.60
C SER A 321 20.52 -16.60 19.83
N ASN A 322 19.68 -15.77 20.46
CA ASN A 322 18.91 -16.11 21.65
C ASN A 322 17.44 -15.73 21.41
N HIS A 323 16.52 -16.64 21.69
CA HIS A 323 15.08 -16.42 21.61
C HIS A 323 14.51 -16.26 23.03
N TYR A 324 13.70 -15.22 23.24
CA TYR A 324 13.13 -14.87 24.54
C TYR A 324 11.61 -15.12 24.60
N GLY A 325 11.01 -15.66 23.54
CA GLY A 325 9.57 -15.89 23.43
C GLY A 325 8.87 -14.80 22.61
N VAL A 326 7.59 -14.59 22.86
CA VAL A 326 6.77 -13.61 22.14
C VAL A 326 7.15 -12.20 22.55
N PHE A 327 7.31 -11.30 21.58
CA PHE A 327 7.58 -9.89 21.82
C PHE A 327 6.35 -9.18 22.39
N GLU A 328 6.48 -8.65 23.60
CA GLU A 328 5.38 -7.98 24.30
C GLU A 328 4.83 -6.80 23.47
N GLY A 329 3.49 -6.73 23.38
CA GLY A 329 2.80 -5.66 22.65
C GLY A 329 2.71 -5.85 21.13
N CYS A 330 3.29 -6.91 20.55
CA CYS A 330 3.24 -7.22 19.12
C CYS A 330 2.43 -8.51 18.84
N GLY A 331 1.25 -8.64 19.47
CA GLY A 331 0.28 -9.70 19.16
C GLY A 331 0.48 -11.03 19.88
N GLY A 332 -0.66 -11.66 20.22
CA GLY A 332 -0.75 -12.99 20.83
C GLY A 332 -0.72 -13.02 22.36
N ASN A 333 -1.73 -13.64 22.98
CA ASN A 333 -1.64 -14.02 24.39
C ASN A 333 -0.86 -15.33 24.47
N SER A 334 0.40 -15.28 24.90
CA SER A 334 1.17 -16.50 25.17
C SER A 334 0.43 -17.33 26.23
N PRO A 335 0.27 -18.65 26.03
CA PRO A 335 -0.36 -19.53 27.04
C PRO A 335 0.46 -19.57 28.34
N PHE A 336 1.70 -19.08 28.32
CA PHE A 336 2.57 -18.97 29.48
C PHE A 336 2.41 -17.67 30.27
N ASN A 337 1.70 -16.65 29.75
CA ASN A 337 1.39 -15.42 30.50
C ASN A 337 0.61 -15.70 31.81
N ALA A 338 -0.05 -16.86 31.90
CA ALA A 338 -0.70 -17.32 33.12
C ALA A 338 0.30 -17.61 34.26
N PHE A 339 1.54 -18.00 33.95
CA PHE A 339 2.58 -18.25 34.96
C PHE A 339 3.18 -16.96 35.54
N ASP A 340 3.11 -15.84 34.82
CA ASP A 340 3.61 -14.54 35.29
C ASP A 340 2.67 -13.86 36.29
N THR A 341 1.39 -14.29 36.35
CA THR A 341 0.38 -13.73 37.27
C THR A 341 0.50 -14.22 38.72
N GLU A 342 1.37 -15.19 39.03
CA GLU A 342 1.57 -15.68 40.41
C GLU A 342 2.48 -14.78 41.27
N GLY A 343 3.06 -13.71 40.72
CA GLY A 343 3.95 -12.79 41.45
C GLY A 343 3.29 -11.55 42.08
N ALA A 344 2.06 -11.21 41.69
CA ALA A 344 1.36 -10.00 42.17
C ALA A 344 0.29 -10.32 43.23
N ALA A 345 0.63 -11.17 44.20
CA ALA A 345 -0.19 -11.35 45.38
C ALA A 345 0.03 -10.19 46.37
N THR A 346 -1.01 -9.37 46.52
CA THR A 346 -1.40 -8.67 47.75
C THR A 346 -0.39 -7.68 48.37
N SER A 347 -0.54 -6.41 48.02
CA SER A 347 -0.27 -5.28 48.91
C SER A 347 -1.49 -4.34 48.89
N CYS A 348 -2.46 -4.60 49.78
CA CYS A 348 -3.42 -3.60 50.22
C CYS A 348 -3.39 -3.62 51.76
N CYS A 349 -3.17 -2.42 52.32
CA CYS A 349 -3.29 -2.12 53.74
C CYS A 349 -4.73 -2.28 54.24
#